data_AF-A0A5C7VYN4-F1
#
_entry.id   AF-A0A5C7VYN4-F1
#
_cell.length_a   1.000
_cell.length_b   1.000
_cell.length_c   1.000
_cell.angle_alpha   90.00
_cell.angle_beta   90.00
_cell.angle_gamma   90.00
#
_symmetry.space_group_name_H-M   'P 1'
#
loop_
_entity.id
_entity.type
_entity.pdbx_description
1 polymer ?
#
loop_
_entity_poly.entity_id
_entity_poly.type
_entity_poly.pdbx_seq_one_letter_code
_entity_poly.pdbx_strand_id
1 'polypeptide(L)' 'TLVVLGRDIGRPAEALRVLTLGELSPELVDMRTLVIIGSSQTRRFPRQGGGEWVYTPRWYPQG' A
#
# COMPACT_ATOMS: atom_id res chain seq x y z
N THR A 1 -9.66 4.01 2.82
CA THR A 1 -8.79 2.86 3.16
C THR A 1 -7.67 2.78 2.16
N LEU A 2 -6.43 2.60 2.63
CA LEU A 2 -5.26 2.44 1.76
C LEU A 2 -5.06 0.97 1.40
N VAL A 3 -4.58 0.72 0.18
CA VAL A 3 -4.19 -0.57 -0.36
C VAL A 3 -2.78 -0.45 -0.91
N VAL A 4 -1.91 -1.40 -0.56
CA VAL A 4 -0.56 -1.53 -1.12
C VAL A 4 -0.54 -2.72 -2.07
N LEU A 5 -0.13 -2.47 -3.31
CA LEU A 5 0.15 -3.49 -4.30
C LEU A 5 1.66 -3.64 -4.42
N GLY A 6 2.15 -4.84 -4.13
CA GLY A 6 3.54 -5.23 -4.35
C GLY A 6 3.63 -6.26 -5.45
N ARG A 7 4.04 -5.85 -6.65
CA ARG A 7 4.28 -6.76 -7.76
C ARG A 7 5.73 -7.18 -7.77
N ASP A 8 5.98 -8.47 -7.92
CA ASP A 8 7.33 -8.99 -8.15
C ASP A 8 8.35 -8.68 -7.04
N ILE A 9 7.86 -8.53 -5.80
CA ILE A 9 8.68 -8.21 -4.63
C ILE A 9 9.89 -9.15 -4.51
N GLY A 10 11.07 -8.58 -4.32
CA GLY A 10 12.35 -9.28 -4.21
C GLY A 10 12.98 -9.66 -5.56
N ARG A 11 12.48 -9.16 -6.70
CA ARG A 11 12.99 -9.44 -8.05
C ARG A 11 13.30 -8.14 -8.82
N PRO A 12 14.09 -8.19 -9.91
CA PRO A 12 14.46 -6.97 -10.65
C PRO A 12 13.29 -6.15 -11.20
N ALA A 13 12.14 -6.78 -11.45
CA ALA A 13 10.92 -6.12 -11.94
C ALA A 13 9.98 -5.68 -10.80
N GLU A 14 10.48 -5.55 -9.58
CA GLU A 14 9.71 -5.12 -8.42
C GLU A 14 9.02 -3.76 -8.68
N ALA A 15 7.73 -3.69 -8.37
CA ALA A 15 6.96 -2.46 -8.41
C ALA A 15 6.04 -2.35 -7.20
N LEU A 16 6.07 -1.18 -6.55
CA LEU A 16 5.19 -0.84 -5.43
C LEU A 16 4.22 0.27 -5.84
N ARG A 17 2.94 0.08 -5.53
CA ARG A 17 1.91 1.10 -5.71
C ARG A 17 1.04 1.20 -4.46
N VAL A 18 0.82 2.42 -3.99
CA VAL A 18 -0.12 2.74 -2.92
C VAL A 18 -1.31 3.46 -3.53
N LEU A 19 -2.51 2.97 -3.27
CA LEU A 19 -3.77 3.52 -3.78
C LEU A 19 -4.87 3.39 -2.73
N THR A 20 -6.01 4.02 -2.96
CA THR A 20 -7.18 3.85 -2.11
C THR A 20 -8.00 2.65 -2.54
N LEU A 21 -8.77 2.06 -1.63
CA LEU A 21 -9.65 0.93 -1.96
C LEU A 21 -10.65 1.25 -3.09
N GLY A 22 -11.07 2.52 -3.22
CA GLY A 22 -11.94 2.95 -4.33
C GLY A 22 -11.26 3.03 -5.69
N GLU A 23 -9.93 3.09 -5.72
CA GLU A 23 -9.12 3.08 -6.96
C GLU A 23 -8.62 1.67 -7.31
N LEU A 24 -8.87 0.67 -6.45
CA LEU A 24 -8.46 -0.70 -6.70
C LEU A 24 -9.35 -1.32 -7.77
N SER A 25 -8.74 -1.84 -8.82
CA SER A 25 -9.43 -2.61 -9.87
C SER A 25 -8.73 -3.97 -10.10
N PRO A 26 -9.46 -5.01 -10.53
CA PRO A 26 -8.89 -6.34 -10.75
C PRO A 26 -7.72 -6.35 -11.76
N GLU A 27 -7.72 -5.44 -12.73
CA GLU A 27 -6.70 -5.33 -13.77
C GLU A 27 -5.33 -4.92 -13.23
N LEU A 28 -5.28 -4.38 -12.01
CA LEU A 28 -4.04 -4.02 -11.33
C LEU A 28 -3.35 -5.20 -10.61
N VAL A 29 -4.02 -6.36 -10.54
CA VAL A 29 -3.59 -7.51 -9.74
C VAL A 29 -3.48 -8.75 -10.63
N ASP A 30 -2.35 -9.44 -10.54
CA ASP A 30 -2.18 -10.78 -11.11
C ASP A 30 -1.50 -11.72 -10.11
N MET A 31 -1.12 -12.91 -10.57
CA MET A 31 -0.50 -13.94 -9.74
C MET A 31 0.84 -13.54 -9.10
N ARG A 32 1.46 -12.43 -9.53
CA ARG A 32 2.73 -11.91 -9.01
C ARG A 32 2.52 -10.67 -8.13
N THR A 33 1.28 -10.32 -7.80
CA THR A 33 0.93 -9.17 -6.96
C THR A 33 0.48 -9.60 -5.56
N LEU A 34 1.19 -9.14 -4.54
CA LEU A 34 0.73 -9.13 -3.15
C LEU A 34 -0.17 -7.91 -2.93
N VAL A 35 -1.35 -8.13 -2.33
CA VAL A 35 -2.28 -7.07 -1.94
C VAL A 35 -2.31 -6.97 -0.42
N ILE A 36 -2.00 -5.79 0.12
CA ILE A 36 -2.14 -5.49 1.56
C ILE A 36 -3.22 -4.42 1.72
N ILE A 37 -4.28 -4.74 2.47
CA ILE A 37 -5.34 -3.80 2.80
C ILE A 37 -5.04 -3.22 4.18
N GLY A 38 -4.85 -1.90 4.24
CA GLY A 38 -4.69 -1.18 5.51
C GLY A 38 -6.00 -1.10 6.29
N SER A 39 -5.91 -0.79 7.57
CA SER A 39 -7.08 -0.43 8.37
C SER A 39 -7.58 0.97 8.01
N SER A 40 -8.70 1.39 8.60
CA SER A 40 -9.19 2.77 8.52
C SER A 40 -8.18 3.80 9.06
N GLN A 41 -7.21 3.37 9.85
CA GLN A 41 -6.18 4.23 10.44
C GLN A 41 -4.84 4.20 9.72
N THR A 42 -4.67 3.34 8.71
CA THR A 42 -3.42 3.29 7.94
C THR A 42 -3.19 4.62 7.22
N ARG A 43 -1.98 5.15 7.34
CA ARG A 43 -1.56 6.44 6.77
C ARG A 43 -0.38 6.24 5.85
N ARG A 44 -0.23 7.16 4.89
CA ARG A 44 0.97 7.27 4.05
C ARG A 44 1.70 8.58 4.30
N PHE A 45 3.01 8.58 4.16
CA PHE A 45 3.85 9.77 4.31
C PHE A 45 5.03 9.74 3.33
N PRO A 46 5.49 10.91 2.85
CA PRO A 46 6.62 10.97 1.91
C PRO A 46 7.87 10.35 2.53
N ARG A 47 8.61 9.57 1.73
CA ARG A 47 9.92 9.04 2.11
C ARG A 47 11.03 9.94 1.56
N GLN A 48 12.07 10.19 2.37
CA GLN A 48 13.26 10.87 1.88
C GLN A 48 13.91 10.05 0.74
N GLY A 49 14.23 10.72 -0.37
CA GLY A 49 14.71 10.06 -1.58
C GLY A 49 13.60 9.48 -2.48
N GLY A 50 12.33 9.81 -2.23
CA GLY A 50 11.20 9.46 -3.08
C GLY A 50 10.43 8.22 -2.62
N GLY A 51 9.18 8.15 -3.09
CA GLY A 51 8.19 7.14 -2.70
C GLY A 51 7.43 7.50 -1.42
N GLU A 52 6.63 6.54 -0.93
CA GLU A 52 5.77 6.71 0.23
C GLU A 52 6.02 5.58 1.24
N TRP A 53 6.08 5.93 2.52
CA TRP A 53 5.93 4.97 3.61
C TRP A 53 4.45 4.76 3.90
N VAL A 54 4.06 3.53 4.24
CA VAL A 54 2.71 3.18 4.68
C VAL A 54 2.79 2.57 6.07
N TYR A 55 2.00 3.07 7.01
CA TYR A 55 2.06 2.67 8.42
C TYR A 55 0.68 2.75 9.07
N THR A 56 0.43 1.80 9.97
CA THR A 56 -0.74 1.84 10.86
C THR A 56 -0.28 2.14 12.28
N PRO A 57 -0.67 3.28 12.87
CA PRO A 57 -0.44 3.56 14.29
C PRO A 57 -0.95 2.45 15.19
N ARG A 58 -0.22 2.16 16.28
CA ARG A 58 -0.62 1.18 17.30
C ARG A 58 -1.44 1.81 18.43
N TRP A 59 -2.19 2.85 18.11
CA TRP A 59 -3.12 3.53 18.99
C TRP A 59 -4.32 3.99 18.16
N TYR A 60 -5.48 4.08 18.79
CA TYR A 60 -6.69 4.63 18.19
C TYR A 60 -6.82 6.10 18.61
N PRO A 61 -7.25 7.01 17.71
CA PRO A 61 -7.68 8.34 18.11
C PRO A 61 -8.68 8.21 19.26
N GLN A 62 -8.45 8.98 20.32
CA GLN A 62 -9.49 9.20 21.31
C GLN A 62 -10.61 9.91 20.57
N GLY A 63 -11.79 9.29 20.55
CA GLY A 63 -12.99 9.82 19.92
C GLY A 63 -13.46 11.11 20.56
#